data_AF-A0A1H2MDU7-F1
#
_entry.id   AF-A0A1H2MDU7-F1
#
_cell.length_a   1.000
_cell.length_b   1.000
_cell.length_c   1.000
_cell.angle_alpha   90.00
_cell.angle_beta   90.00
_cell.angle_gamma   90.00
#
_symmetry.space_group_name_H-M   'P 1'
#
loop_
_entity.id
_entity.type
_entity.pdbx_description
1 polymer ?
#
loop_
_entity_poly.entity_id
_entity_poly.type
_entity_poly.pdbx_seq_one_letter_code
_entity_poly.pdbx_strand_id
1 'polypeptide(L)'
;MKTKALLRFKLAIAIALLASNTHAAVTAGEAAKLGSTLTPIGAEKAGNADGSIGPWNGGFSKNTGEIGVNGALSDPFANEKPLFTITAQNAAQYQEKLTPGQLAMLRRYPESYRMQVYPSHRSASLPDSVYKAIAANAINSHLISGGNGLDNFDIAIPFPIPQSGLEVIWNHLTRYRGGSVRRNHVQATPLADGTFMPVYFDQQFTYRDQLKDFDPKNPGNVLFYYKQLVTAPARLAGDVVLVHETLDQVKEPRMAWVYNAGQRRVRRAPQIAYDGPYPASDGQRVADNLDMFNGAPDRYDWKLLGKKEIYIPYNNYKLDSPQLKYSDVVKAGHLNADLPRYELHRTWVVEATLKPDQRHIYAKRVLYVDEDTWQIVLADHYDARNILWRVAEGFMTQIYDKQIPWLGVEALYDLINGRYIVSGLRNEEEKPMEIGFKALGADYTPAALRSAGVR
;
A
#
# COMPACT_ATOMS: atom_id res chain seq x y z
N MET A 1 43.02 25.33 36.39
CA MET A 1 42.03 24.25 36.66
C MET A 1 40.60 24.57 36.22
N LYS A 2 40.10 25.83 36.32
CA LYS A 2 38.70 26.17 36.02
C LYS A 2 38.28 26.04 34.53
N THR A 3 39.19 26.25 33.58
CA THR A 3 38.91 26.20 32.13
C THR A 3 38.75 24.78 31.56
N LYS A 4 39.47 23.78 32.12
CA LYS A 4 39.32 22.37 31.70
C LYS A 4 38.01 21.74 32.19
N ALA A 5 37.48 22.20 33.32
CA ALA A 5 36.18 21.77 33.84
C ALA A 5 35.02 22.29 32.98
N LEU A 6 35.09 23.55 32.52
CA LEU A 6 34.06 24.15 31.66
C LEU A 6 33.99 23.51 30.27
N LEU A 7 35.13 23.09 29.70
CA LEU A 7 35.19 22.42 28.41
C LEU A 7 34.64 20.98 28.48
N ARG A 8 34.88 20.27 29.59
CA ARG A 8 34.31 18.93 29.85
C ARG A 8 32.78 18.99 30.06
N PHE A 9 32.28 20.06 30.68
CA PHE A 9 30.84 20.26 30.89
C PHE A 9 30.09 20.57 29.59
N LYS A 10 30.67 21.37 28.69
CA LYS A 10 30.09 21.65 27.37
C LYS A 10 30.10 20.44 26.43
N LEU A 11 31.15 19.61 26.49
CA LEU A 11 31.22 18.37 25.73
C LEU A 11 30.20 17.32 26.24
N ALA A 12 29.94 17.27 27.54
CA ALA A 12 28.92 16.39 28.12
C ALA A 12 27.48 16.80 27.74
N ILE A 13 27.18 18.10 27.65
CA ILE A 13 25.87 18.61 27.19
C ILE A 13 25.68 18.38 25.68
N ALA A 14 26.74 18.51 24.88
CA ALA A 14 26.69 18.21 23.45
C ALA A 14 26.50 16.70 23.17
N ILE A 15 27.06 15.82 24.00
CA ILE A 15 26.85 14.36 23.90
C ILE A 15 25.44 13.97 24.42
N ALA A 16 24.89 14.67 25.41
CA ALA A 16 23.52 14.46 25.88
C ALA A 16 22.44 14.92 24.88
N LEU A 17 22.75 15.91 24.02
CA LEU A 17 21.89 16.34 22.91
C LEU A 17 22.06 15.47 21.64
N LEU A 18 23.08 14.61 21.61
CA LEU A 18 23.32 13.59 20.59
C LEU A 18 22.90 12.18 21.07
N ALA A 19 22.27 12.08 22.25
CA ALA A 19 21.50 10.89 22.59
C ALA A 19 20.32 10.83 21.63
N SER A 20 20.53 10.11 20.53
CA SER A 20 19.50 9.64 19.61
C SER A 20 18.25 9.31 20.41
N ASN A 21 17.15 10.05 20.15
CA ASN A 21 15.82 9.59 20.51
C ASN A 21 15.68 8.21 19.90
N THR A 22 15.90 7.16 20.68
CA THR A 22 15.33 5.86 20.39
C THR A 22 13.82 6.14 20.33
N HIS A 23 13.28 6.20 19.12
CA HIS A 23 11.84 6.43 18.88
C HIS A 23 11.12 5.26 19.56
N ALA A 24 10.64 5.56 20.77
CA ALA A 24 10.17 4.58 21.73
C ALA A 24 8.79 4.05 21.33
N ALA A 25 8.46 2.84 21.76
CA ALA A 25 7.08 2.43 21.88
C ALA A 25 6.33 3.40 22.80
N VAL A 26 5.03 3.59 22.57
CA VAL A 26 4.24 4.56 23.35
C VAL A 26 4.02 4.06 24.77
N THR A 27 3.79 4.98 25.71
CA THR A 27 3.52 4.60 27.09
C THR A 27 2.22 3.79 27.20
N ALA A 28 2.09 2.96 28.24
CA ALA A 28 0.85 2.23 28.50
C ALA A 28 -0.38 3.16 28.62
N GLY A 29 -0.19 4.37 29.14
CA GLY A 29 -1.24 5.40 29.22
C GLY A 29 -1.65 5.96 27.86
N GLU A 30 -0.71 6.10 26.92
CA GLU A 30 -1.03 6.46 25.54
C GLU A 30 -1.71 5.31 24.79
N ALA A 31 -1.21 4.08 24.97
CA ALA A 31 -1.79 2.88 24.37
C ALA A 31 -3.23 2.64 24.85
N ALA A 32 -3.59 3.05 26.06
CA ALA A 32 -4.96 2.99 26.58
C ALA A 32 -5.98 3.85 25.79
N LYS A 33 -5.51 4.74 24.90
CA LYS A 33 -6.37 5.46 23.95
C LYS A 33 -6.94 4.54 22.86
N LEU A 34 -6.27 3.42 22.55
CA LEU A 34 -6.75 2.44 21.57
C LEU A 34 -8.03 1.75 22.08
N GLY A 35 -9.07 1.77 21.26
CA GLY A 35 -10.41 1.26 21.60
C GLY A 35 -11.29 2.26 22.38
N SER A 36 -10.70 3.29 23.00
CA SER A 36 -11.43 4.36 23.70
C SER A 36 -11.65 5.57 22.80
N THR A 37 -10.70 6.51 22.74
CA THR A 37 -10.75 7.71 21.89
C THR A 37 -10.22 7.45 20.48
N LEU A 38 -9.35 6.45 20.34
CA LEU A 38 -8.89 5.93 19.06
C LEU A 38 -9.60 4.60 18.74
N THR A 39 -9.67 4.25 17.46
CA THR A 39 -10.04 2.89 17.03
C THR A 39 -8.98 1.89 17.50
N PRO A 40 -9.25 0.57 17.46
CA PRO A 40 -8.24 -0.43 17.81
C PRO A 40 -6.95 -0.37 16.99
N ILE A 41 -6.97 0.30 15.84
CA ILE A 41 -5.83 0.45 14.94
C ILE A 41 -5.20 1.87 14.97
N GLY A 42 -5.72 2.77 15.81
CA GLY A 42 -5.13 4.10 16.01
C GLY A 42 -5.78 5.27 15.26
N ALA A 43 -6.83 5.03 14.47
CA ALA A 43 -7.61 6.10 13.84
C ALA A 43 -8.40 6.90 14.88
N GLU A 44 -8.78 8.14 14.58
CA GLU A 44 -9.69 8.89 15.45
C GLU A 44 -11.08 8.25 15.45
N LYS A 45 -11.60 7.87 16.62
CA LYS A 45 -12.89 7.17 16.71
C LYS A 45 -14.07 8.10 16.43
N ALA A 46 -13.98 9.37 16.84
CA ALA A 46 -15.03 10.37 16.61
C ALA A 46 -15.12 10.77 15.12
N GLY A 47 -16.32 11.18 14.71
CA GLY A 47 -16.53 11.85 13.43
C GLY A 47 -15.86 13.23 13.40
N ASN A 48 -15.84 13.87 12.22
CA ASN A 48 -15.29 15.22 12.10
C ASN A 48 -16.33 16.29 12.49
N ALA A 49 -15.87 17.53 12.62
CA ALA A 49 -16.68 18.62 13.16
C ALA A 49 -17.88 19.01 12.27
N ASP A 50 -17.76 18.88 10.95
CA ASP A 50 -18.83 19.22 9.99
C ASP A 50 -19.79 18.04 9.71
N GLY A 51 -19.51 16.86 10.29
CA GLY A 51 -20.32 15.66 10.16
C GLY A 51 -20.20 14.93 8.81
N SER A 52 -19.31 15.37 7.91
CA SER A 52 -19.08 14.70 6.62
C SER A 52 -18.30 13.39 6.74
N ILE A 53 -17.60 13.18 7.86
CA ILE A 53 -17.01 11.90 8.28
C ILE A 53 -17.69 11.46 9.58
N GLY A 54 -18.40 10.33 9.54
CA GLY A 54 -19.09 9.77 10.71
C GLY A 54 -18.16 9.16 11.77
N PRO A 55 -18.66 8.90 12.99
CA PRO A 55 -17.92 8.14 14.00
C PRO A 55 -17.67 6.70 13.53
N TRP A 56 -16.55 6.11 13.97
CA TRP A 56 -16.27 4.70 13.73
C TRP A 56 -17.11 3.84 14.68
N ASN A 57 -17.91 2.94 14.09
CA ASN A 57 -18.85 2.09 14.82
C ASN A 57 -18.52 0.59 14.72
N GLY A 58 -17.29 0.22 14.35
CA GLY A 58 -16.86 -1.18 14.24
C GLY A 58 -16.47 -1.65 12.83
N GLY A 59 -16.72 -0.83 11.80
CA GLY A 59 -16.59 -1.23 10.41
C GLY A 59 -17.63 -2.27 9.99
N PHE A 60 -17.39 -2.94 8.86
CA PHE A 60 -18.28 -3.98 8.36
C PHE A 60 -18.21 -5.28 9.17
N SER A 61 -19.37 -5.92 9.32
CA SER A 61 -19.49 -7.28 9.83
C SER A 61 -19.24 -8.30 8.72
N LYS A 62 -18.99 -9.56 9.08
CA LYS A 62 -18.75 -10.64 8.09
C LYS A 62 -19.94 -10.91 7.15
N ASN A 63 -21.13 -10.51 7.55
CA ASN A 63 -22.40 -10.73 6.84
C ASN A 63 -22.99 -9.44 6.27
N THR A 64 -22.18 -8.40 6.05
CA THR A 64 -22.64 -7.12 5.47
C THR A 64 -23.27 -7.28 4.09
N GLY A 65 -22.83 -8.27 3.30
CA GLY A 65 -23.38 -8.55 1.98
C GLY A 65 -23.28 -10.03 1.60
N GLU A 66 -23.54 -10.31 0.33
CA GLU A 66 -23.55 -11.65 -0.26
C GLU A 66 -22.20 -12.00 -0.90
N ILE A 67 -21.90 -13.29 -1.01
CA ILE A 67 -20.66 -13.79 -1.65
C ILE A 67 -21.07 -14.61 -2.86
N GLY A 68 -20.69 -14.15 -4.05
CA GLY A 68 -20.90 -14.87 -5.31
C GLY A 68 -20.03 -16.12 -5.42
N VAL A 69 -20.39 -17.00 -6.36
CA VAL A 69 -19.71 -18.30 -6.58
C VAL A 69 -18.22 -18.14 -6.94
N ASN A 70 -17.85 -17.06 -7.62
CA ASN A 70 -16.47 -16.70 -7.94
C ASN A 70 -15.76 -15.92 -6.81
N GLY A 71 -16.36 -15.85 -5.62
CA GLY A 71 -15.86 -15.07 -4.47
C GLY A 71 -16.01 -13.55 -4.62
N ALA A 72 -16.76 -13.07 -5.62
CA ALA A 72 -17.10 -11.66 -5.71
C ALA A 72 -18.04 -11.25 -4.57
N LEU A 73 -17.81 -10.07 -4.02
CA LEU A 73 -18.61 -9.50 -2.95
C LEU A 73 -19.69 -8.59 -3.54
N SER A 74 -20.92 -8.70 -3.06
CA SER A 74 -21.97 -7.73 -3.41
C SER A 74 -21.60 -6.34 -2.88
N ASP A 75 -21.91 -5.29 -3.65
CA ASP A 75 -21.73 -3.91 -3.21
C ASP A 75 -22.79 -3.51 -2.17
N PRO A 76 -22.43 -3.28 -0.89
CA PRO A 76 -23.38 -2.87 0.14
C PRO A 76 -23.97 -1.47 -0.12
N PHE A 77 -23.36 -0.69 -1.01
CA PHE A 77 -23.74 0.67 -1.37
C PHE A 77 -24.30 0.79 -2.79
N ALA A 78 -24.70 -0.31 -3.43
CA ALA A 78 -25.14 -0.34 -4.83
C ALA A 78 -26.25 0.66 -5.19
N ASN A 79 -27.09 1.01 -4.21
CA ASN A 79 -28.22 1.91 -4.38
C ASN A 79 -27.92 3.38 -4.00
N GLU A 80 -26.72 3.67 -3.52
CA GLU A 80 -26.32 5.05 -3.19
C GLU A 80 -26.06 5.85 -4.46
N LYS A 81 -26.36 7.15 -4.39
CA LYS A 81 -26.08 8.12 -5.44
C LYS A 81 -24.94 9.04 -4.99
N PRO A 82 -24.11 9.55 -5.92
CA PRO A 82 -23.14 10.58 -5.58
C PRO A 82 -23.84 11.79 -4.93
N LEU A 83 -23.22 12.35 -3.89
CA LEU A 83 -23.60 13.63 -3.31
C LEU A 83 -23.36 14.77 -4.32
N PHE A 84 -22.24 14.69 -5.03
CA PHE A 84 -21.85 15.60 -6.11
C PHE A 84 -20.73 14.94 -6.93
N THR A 85 -20.35 15.60 -8.03
CA THR A 85 -19.22 15.19 -8.86
C THR A 85 -18.22 16.33 -8.97
N ILE A 86 -16.95 16.04 -8.70
CA ILE A 86 -15.86 16.98 -8.90
C ILE A 86 -15.35 16.84 -10.34
N THR A 87 -15.32 17.95 -11.06
CA THR A 87 -14.82 18.07 -12.44
C THR A 87 -13.80 19.21 -12.51
N ALA A 88 -13.13 19.38 -13.64
CA ALA A 88 -12.18 20.49 -13.83
C ALA A 88 -12.81 21.87 -13.58
N GLN A 89 -14.10 22.02 -13.87
CA GLN A 89 -14.83 23.29 -13.79
C GLN A 89 -15.15 23.70 -12.34
N ASN A 90 -15.28 22.74 -11.40
CA ASN A 90 -15.58 23.03 -10.00
C ASN A 90 -14.47 22.63 -9.01
N ALA A 91 -13.36 22.04 -9.48
CA ALA A 91 -12.26 21.55 -8.64
C ALA A 91 -11.72 22.60 -7.65
N ALA A 92 -11.71 23.88 -8.04
CA ALA A 92 -11.27 24.98 -7.18
C ALA A 92 -12.09 25.09 -5.88
N GLN A 93 -13.37 24.69 -5.89
CA GLN A 93 -14.25 24.70 -4.71
C GLN A 93 -13.84 23.67 -3.66
N TYR A 94 -13.14 22.61 -4.08
CA TYR A 94 -12.77 21.46 -3.25
C TYR A 94 -11.26 21.34 -3.04
N GLN A 95 -10.47 22.34 -3.45
CA GLN A 95 -9.00 22.26 -3.51
C GLN A 95 -8.33 21.84 -2.19
N GLU A 96 -8.91 22.18 -1.05
CA GLU A 96 -8.37 21.82 0.28
C GLU A 96 -8.54 20.34 0.62
N LYS A 97 -9.50 19.67 -0.03
CA LYS A 97 -9.83 18.24 0.13
C LYS A 97 -9.32 17.39 -1.05
N LEU A 98 -8.49 17.96 -1.92
CA LEU A 98 -7.90 17.30 -3.10
C LEU A 98 -6.36 17.33 -3.03
N THR A 99 -5.73 16.29 -3.56
CA THR A 99 -4.27 16.25 -3.71
C THR A 99 -3.80 17.04 -4.93
N PRO A 100 -2.53 17.49 -4.98
CA PRO A 100 -1.93 18.01 -6.21
C PRO A 100 -2.10 17.06 -7.40
N GLY A 101 -1.96 15.74 -7.18
CA GLY A 101 -2.19 14.72 -8.20
C GLY A 101 -3.62 14.69 -8.75
N GLN A 102 -4.63 14.73 -7.89
CA GLN A 102 -6.04 14.76 -8.30
C GLN A 102 -6.36 16.03 -9.09
N LEU A 103 -5.89 17.19 -8.62
CA LEU A 103 -6.01 18.45 -9.36
C LEU A 103 -5.32 18.40 -10.72
N ALA A 104 -4.16 17.74 -10.82
CA ALA A 104 -3.45 17.58 -12.08
C ALA A 104 -4.21 16.66 -13.05
N MET A 105 -4.82 15.58 -12.56
CA MET A 105 -5.66 14.69 -13.38
C MET A 105 -6.89 15.42 -13.93
N LEU A 106 -7.61 16.16 -13.09
CA LEU A 106 -8.75 17.00 -13.50
C LEU A 106 -8.35 18.04 -14.55
N ARG A 107 -7.19 18.69 -14.38
CA ARG A 107 -6.68 19.66 -15.36
C ARG A 107 -6.26 19.03 -16.68
N ARG A 108 -5.65 17.85 -16.64
CA ARG A 108 -5.16 17.15 -17.84
C ARG A 108 -6.30 16.58 -18.68
N TYR A 109 -7.37 16.13 -18.02
CA TYR A 109 -8.48 15.44 -18.66
C TYR A 109 -9.83 16.11 -18.31
N PRO A 110 -10.03 17.40 -18.66
CA PRO A 110 -11.18 18.18 -18.19
C PRO A 110 -12.54 17.69 -18.69
N GLU A 111 -12.55 16.95 -19.80
CA GLU A 111 -13.77 16.44 -20.44
C GLU A 111 -14.13 15.00 -20.02
N SER A 112 -13.16 14.24 -19.51
CA SER A 112 -13.32 12.79 -19.30
C SER A 112 -13.05 12.34 -17.86
N TYR A 113 -12.17 13.03 -17.12
CA TYR A 113 -11.88 12.70 -15.73
C TYR A 113 -12.82 13.45 -14.79
N ARG A 114 -13.39 12.73 -13.83
CA ARG A 114 -14.29 13.23 -12.81
C ARG A 114 -14.22 12.34 -11.57
N MET A 115 -14.54 12.90 -10.42
CA MET A 115 -14.60 12.16 -9.17
C MET A 115 -16.03 12.19 -8.64
N GLN A 116 -16.69 11.04 -8.64
CA GLN A 116 -18.02 10.89 -8.03
C GLN A 116 -17.85 10.74 -6.51
N VAL A 117 -18.34 11.73 -5.77
CA VAL A 117 -18.19 11.78 -4.32
C VAL A 117 -19.45 11.26 -3.65
N TYR A 118 -19.29 10.33 -2.71
CA TYR A 118 -20.35 9.66 -1.98
C TYR A 118 -20.26 9.95 -0.47
N PRO A 119 -21.30 9.60 0.33
CA PRO A 119 -21.20 9.65 1.78
C PRO A 119 -20.03 8.81 2.29
N SER A 120 -19.36 9.30 3.34
CA SER A 120 -18.24 8.61 3.98
C SER A 120 -18.74 7.43 4.84
N HIS A 121 -18.19 6.25 4.59
CA HIS A 121 -18.46 5.02 5.33
C HIS A 121 -17.15 4.36 5.75
N ARG A 122 -16.87 4.38 7.06
CA ARG A 122 -15.68 3.80 7.68
C ARG A 122 -15.81 2.27 7.80
N SER A 123 -15.77 1.58 6.66
CA SER A 123 -16.08 0.15 6.50
C SER A 123 -14.99 -0.81 6.98
N ALA A 124 -13.76 -0.33 7.17
CA ALA A 124 -12.63 -1.17 7.49
C ALA A 124 -12.81 -1.89 8.83
N SER A 125 -12.60 -3.21 8.81
CA SER A 125 -12.62 -4.06 9.98
C SER A 125 -11.55 -5.16 9.86
N LEU A 126 -10.94 -5.51 10.99
CA LEU A 126 -9.94 -6.57 11.12
C LEU A 126 -10.39 -7.59 12.17
N PRO A 127 -9.83 -8.82 12.19
CA PRO A 127 -10.12 -9.80 13.23
C PRO A 127 -9.62 -9.36 14.61
N ASP A 128 -10.29 -9.79 15.69
CA ASP A 128 -9.93 -9.45 17.07
C ASP A 128 -8.51 -9.86 17.46
N SER A 129 -8.00 -10.97 16.91
CA SER A 129 -6.62 -11.40 17.15
C SER A 129 -5.61 -10.37 16.62
N VAL A 130 -5.93 -9.72 15.51
CA VAL A 130 -5.10 -8.68 14.92
C VAL A 130 -5.17 -7.40 15.75
N TYR A 131 -6.37 -6.99 16.21
CA TYR A 131 -6.49 -5.86 17.13
C TYR A 131 -5.68 -6.04 18.42
N LYS A 132 -5.64 -7.26 18.97
CA LYS A 132 -4.82 -7.58 20.15
C LYS A 132 -3.32 -7.47 19.86
N ALA A 133 -2.87 -7.97 18.70
CA ALA A 133 -1.47 -7.83 18.28
C ALA A 133 -1.08 -6.36 18.11
N ILE A 134 -1.93 -5.54 17.50
CA ILE A 134 -1.69 -4.09 17.32
C ILE A 134 -1.57 -3.38 18.67
N ALA A 135 -2.45 -3.69 19.62
CA ALA A 135 -2.38 -3.13 20.97
C ALA A 135 -1.08 -3.54 21.70
N ALA A 136 -0.61 -4.78 21.50
CA ALA A 136 0.67 -5.24 22.03
C ALA A 136 1.86 -4.54 21.34
N ASN A 137 1.82 -4.37 20.02
CA ASN A 137 2.86 -3.69 19.26
C ASN A 137 3.04 -2.24 19.74
N ALA A 138 1.94 -1.53 20.02
CA ALA A 138 1.96 -0.13 20.45
C ALA A 138 2.96 0.18 21.59
N ILE A 139 3.12 -0.76 22.53
CA ILE A 139 3.98 -0.63 23.72
C ILE A 139 5.30 -1.40 23.63
N ASN A 140 5.47 -2.25 22.59
CA ASN A 140 6.62 -3.16 22.50
C ASN A 140 7.50 -2.94 21.27
N SER A 141 6.92 -2.56 20.13
CA SER A 141 7.66 -2.49 18.86
C SER A 141 8.49 -1.21 18.76
N HIS A 142 9.72 -1.35 18.25
CA HIS A 142 10.62 -0.21 18.03
C HIS A 142 11.20 -0.20 16.64
N LEU A 143 11.48 1.01 16.15
CA LEU A 143 12.36 1.19 15.00
C LEU A 143 13.81 0.89 15.40
N ILE A 144 14.45 0.01 14.65
CA ILE A 144 15.88 -0.31 14.79
C ILE A 144 16.64 0.04 13.52
N SER A 145 17.97 -0.10 13.56
CA SER A 145 18.83 0.03 12.36
C SER A 145 18.63 1.36 11.61
N GLY A 146 18.48 2.46 12.35
CA GLY A 146 18.25 3.80 11.79
C GLY A 146 16.86 3.96 11.14
N GLY A 147 15.88 3.14 11.53
CA GLY A 147 14.53 3.15 10.97
C GLY A 147 14.30 2.13 9.84
N ASN A 148 15.33 1.36 9.48
CA ASN A 148 15.28 0.34 8.42
C ASN A 148 14.97 -1.07 8.94
N GLY A 149 14.46 -1.15 10.17
CA GLY A 149 13.86 -2.38 10.65
C GLY A 149 13.01 -2.22 11.89
N LEU A 150 12.40 -3.34 12.28
CA LEU A 150 11.57 -3.46 13.47
C LEU A 150 12.13 -4.52 14.42
N ASP A 151 12.12 -4.22 15.71
CA ASP A 151 12.23 -5.22 16.77
C ASP A 151 10.91 -5.36 17.54
N ASN A 152 10.78 -6.46 18.29
CA ASN A 152 9.64 -6.72 19.18
C ASN A 152 8.27 -6.47 18.50
N PHE A 153 8.21 -6.83 17.23
CA PHE A 153 7.04 -6.70 16.37
C PHE A 153 6.38 -8.07 16.20
N ASP A 154 5.08 -8.13 16.48
CA ASP A 154 4.22 -9.26 16.18
C ASP A 154 3.66 -9.12 14.74
N ILE A 155 2.37 -9.34 14.51
CA ILE A 155 1.71 -9.10 13.24
C ILE A 155 1.06 -7.71 13.21
N ALA A 156 1.00 -7.11 12.02
CA ALA A 156 0.24 -5.90 11.66
C ALA A 156 0.48 -4.63 12.50
N ILE A 157 0.79 -3.52 11.82
CA ILE A 157 0.72 -2.14 12.37
C ILE A 157 1.53 -2.01 13.69
N PRO A 158 2.87 -1.85 13.59
CA PRO A 158 3.75 -1.69 14.74
C PRO A 158 3.45 -0.42 15.54
N PHE A 159 3.02 0.66 14.89
CA PHE A 159 2.91 1.99 15.48
C PHE A 159 1.51 2.59 15.30
N PRO A 160 0.47 2.05 15.96
CA PRO A 160 -0.89 2.59 15.82
C PRO A 160 -1.01 4.05 16.30
N ILE A 161 -0.07 4.56 17.09
CA ILE A 161 0.00 5.98 17.49
C ILE A 161 1.34 6.56 16.99
N PRO A 162 1.50 6.79 15.67
CA PRO A 162 2.79 7.10 15.09
C PRO A 162 3.29 8.48 15.51
N GLN A 163 4.58 8.57 15.79
CA GLN A 163 5.32 9.79 16.16
C GLN A 163 6.15 10.35 15.00
N SER A 164 6.31 9.59 13.91
CA SER A 164 7.13 9.97 12.75
C SER A 164 6.51 9.53 11.43
N GLY A 165 6.96 10.13 10.33
CA GLY A 165 6.52 9.74 8.98
C GLY A 165 6.93 8.31 8.66
N LEU A 166 8.10 7.88 9.13
CA LEU A 166 8.61 6.53 8.92
C LEU A 166 7.77 5.46 9.63
N GLU A 167 7.26 5.74 10.83
CA GLU A 167 6.33 4.84 11.53
C GLU A 167 5.02 4.64 10.75
N VAL A 168 4.49 5.69 10.13
CA VAL A 168 3.31 5.58 9.24
C VAL A 168 3.61 4.67 8.04
N ILE A 169 4.81 4.75 7.47
CA ILE A 169 5.22 3.87 6.36
C ILE A 169 5.39 2.44 6.82
N TRP A 170 5.97 2.19 7.99
CA TRP A 170 6.04 0.85 8.55
C TRP A 170 4.67 0.24 8.82
N ASN A 171 3.69 1.04 9.26
CA ASN A 171 2.30 0.58 9.36
C ASN A 171 1.77 0.13 8.00
N HIS A 172 2.04 0.87 6.93
CA HIS A 172 1.65 0.47 5.59
C HIS A 172 2.32 -0.83 5.13
N LEU A 173 3.64 -0.95 5.31
CA LEU A 173 4.43 -2.12 4.88
C LEU A 173 4.04 -3.40 5.62
N THR A 174 3.56 -3.27 6.86
CA THR A 174 3.23 -4.41 7.74
C THR A 174 1.74 -4.66 7.90
N ARG A 175 0.86 -3.81 7.34
CA ARG A 175 -0.59 -3.84 7.54
C ARG A 175 -1.19 -5.24 7.33
N TYR A 176 -2.34 -5.49 7.95
CA TYR A 176 -3.01 -6.78 7.81
C TYR A 176 -3.48 -7.04 6.38
N ARG A 177 -3.18 -8.23 5.84
CA ARG A 177 -3.50 -8.64 4.46
C ARG A 177 -4.08 -10.06 4.38
N GLY A 178 -4.67 -10.58 5.46
CA GLY A 178 -5.28 -11.91 5.46
C GLY A 178 -4.33 -13.08 5.73
N GLY A 179 -3.09 -12.83 6.17
CA GLY A 179 -2.13 -13.89 6.51
C GLY A 179 -1.40 -14.47 5.29
N SER A 180 -2.12 -15.25 4.49
CA SER A 180 -1.63 -15.80 3.22
C SER A 180 -2.70 -15.67 2.14
N VAL A 181 -2.29 -15.29 0.93
CA VAL A 181 -3.19 -15.03 -0.19
C VAL A 181 -2.61 -15.58 -1.49
N ARG A 182 -3.39 -16.39 -2.21
CA ARG A 182 -3.15 -16.72 -3.62
C ARG A 182 -4.26 -16.10 -4.46
N ARG A 183 -3.90 -15.37 -5.52
CA ARG A 183 -4.87 -14.74 -6.42
C ARG A 183 -4.40 -14.74 -7.86
N ASN A 184 -5.37 -14.74 -8.77
CA ASN A 184 -5.17 -14.30 -10.14
C ASN A 184 -5.48 -12.81 -10.24
N HIS A 185 -4.71 -12.08 -11.03
CA HIS A 185 -5.04 -10.70 -11.39
C HIS A 185 -4.43 -10.31 -12.73
N VAL A 186 -4.92 -9.19 -13.25
CA VAL A 186 -4.54 -8.62 -14.53
C VAL A 186 -3.92 -7.24 -14.34
N GLN A 187 -2.94 -6.97 -15.19
CA GLN A 187 -2.35 -5.66 -15.40
C GLN A 187 -2.55 -5.23 -16.85
N ALA A 188 -2.75 -3.94 -17.09
CA ALA A 188 -2.82 -3.36 -18.43
C ALA A 188 -2.04 -2.04 -18.48
N THR A 189 -1.47 -1.75 -19.66
CA THR A 189 -0.73 -0.51 -19.96
C THR A 189 -1.28 0.14 -21.23
N PRO A 190 -2.42 0.85 -21.14
CA PRO A 190 -3.07 1.40 -22.33
C PRO A 190 -2.16 2.30 -23.15
N LEU A 191 -2.31 2.20 -24.46
CA LEU A 191 -1.79 3.18 -25.41
C LEU A 191 -2.62 4.47 -25.34
N ALA A 192 -2.17 5.51 -26.02
CA ALA A 192 -2.84 6.81 -26.00
C ALA A 192 -4.29 6.77 -26.51
N ASP A 193 -4.61 5.84 -27.41
CA ASP A 193 -5.96 5.59 -27.93
C ASP A 193 -6.82 4.68 -27.03
N GLY A 194 -6.27 4.21 -25.91
CA GLY A 194 -6.94 3.31 -24.97
C GLY A 194 -6.84 1.83 -25.34
N THR A 195 -6.22 1.46 -26.45
CA THR A 195 -5.96 0.05 -26.75
C THR A 195 -4.95 -0.53 -25.75
N PHE A 196 -5.15 -1.78 -25.34
CA PHE A 196 -4.27 -2.42 -24.36
C PHE A 196 -4.17 -3.93 -24.60
N MET A 197 -3.07 -4.52 -24.12
CA MET A 197 -2.91 -5.97 -24.03
C MET A 197 -2.88 -6.36 -22.55
N PRO A 198 -3.84 -7.16 -22.06
CA PRO A 198 -3.83 -7.61 -20.68
C PRO A 198 -2.67 -8.59 -20.44
N VAL A 199 -2.04 -8.47 -19.28
CA VAL A 199 -1.04 -9.40 -18.76
C VAL A 199 -1.60 -10.05 -17.51
N TYR A 200 -1.60 -11.37 -17.48
CA TYR A 200 -2.22 -12.17 -16.42
C TYR A 200 -1.16 -12.75 -15.50
N PHE A 201 -1.48 -12.80 -14.21
CA PHE A 201 -0.57 -13.26 -13.18
C PHE A 201 -1.23 -14.24 -12.21
N ASP A 202 -0.49 -15.28 -11.80
CA ASP A 202 -0.71 -16.01 -10.55
C ASP A 202 0.19 -15.38 -9.48
N GLN A 203 -0.40 -14.85 -8.42
CA GLN A 203 0.30 -14.18 -7.33
C GLN A 203 0.09 -14.92 -6.02
N GLN A 204 1.17 -15.06 -5.25
CA GLN A 204 1.17 -15.61 -3.89
C GLN A 204 1.85 -14.64 -2.94
N PHE A 205 1.22 -14.40 -1.80
CA PHE A 205 1.75 -13.64 -0.68
C PHE A 205 1.57 -14.46 0.59
N THR A 206 2.59 -14.54 1.45
CA THR A 206 2.49 -15.29 2.71
C THR A 206 3.35 -14.64 3.77
N TYR A 207 2.73 -14.18 4.86
CA TYR A 207 3.47 -13.80 6.06
C TYR A 207 4.21 -15.01 6.64
N ARG A 208 5.40 -14.78 7.20
CA ARG A 208 6.28 -15.87 7.68
C ARG A 208 5.60 -16.80 8.70
N ASP A 209 4.76 -16.26 9.57
CA ASP A 209 4.03 -16.95 10.63
C ASP A 209 2.88 -17.82 10.09
N GLN A 210 2.57 -17.71 8.80
CA GLN A 210 1.52 -18.48 8.13
C GLN A 210 2.07 -19.68 7.33
N LEU A 211 3.39 -19.85 7.27
CA LEU A 211 4.03 -21.06 6.73
C LEU A 211 3.76 -22.28 7.62
N LYS A 212 3.57 -23.45 7.00
CA LYS A 212 3.37 -24.72 7.72
C LYS A 212 4.56 -25.13 8.58
N ASP A 213 5.76 -24.76 8.15
CA ASP A 213 7.06 -25.09 8.74
C ASP A 213 7.67 -23.90 9.51
N PHE A 214 6.85 -22.90 9.89
CA PHE A 214 7.31 -21.77 10.70
C PHE A 214 7.72 -22.23 12.11
N ASP A 215 8.97 -21.92 12.50
CA ASP A 215 9.45 -22.11 13.86
C ASP A 215 9.44 -20.76 14.63
N PRO A 216 8.50 -20.55 15.57
CA PRO A 216 8.45 -19.31 16.34
C PRO A 216 9.66 -19.14 17.27
N LYS A 217 10.42 -20.20 17.58
CA LYS A 217 11.65 -20.10 18.37
C LYS A 217 12.82 -19.58 17.55
N ASN A 218 12.77 -19.75 16.23
CA ASN A 218 13.78 -19.29 15.27
C ASN A 218 13.10 -18.60 14.09
N PRO A 219 12.42 -17.45 14.32
CA PRO A 219 11.51 -16.86 13.32
C PRO A 219 12.21 -16.26 12.10
N GLY A 220 13.56 -16.21 12.10
CA GLY A 220 14.36 -15.58 11.06
C GLY A 220 14.11 -14.07 10.93
N ASN A 221 14.59 -13.49 9.83
CA ASN A 221 14.42 -12.06 9.55
C ASN A 221 13.38 -11.77 8.45
N VAL A 222 12.81 -12.80 7.81
CA VAL A 222 11.81 -12.59 6.75
C VAL A 222 10.47 -12.15 7.36
N LEU A 223 9.90 -11.06 6.85
CA LEU A 223 8.55 -10.59 7.15
C LEU A 223 7.49 -11.36 6.36
N PHE A 224 7.66 -11.41 5.05
CA PHE A 224 6.77 -12.14 4.15
C PHE A 224 7.48 -12.65 2.90
N TYR A 225 6.83 -13.60 2.26
CA TYR A 225 7.21 -14.15 0.97
C TYR A 225 6.22 -13.68 -0.09
N TYR A 226 6.75 -13.29 -1.24
CA TYR A 226 5.97 -12.89 -2.40
C TYR A 226 6.47 -13.62 -3.64
N LYS A 227 5.54 -14.19 -4.41
CA LYS A 227 5.82 -14.88 -5.67
C LYS A 227 4.80 -14.48 -6.72
N GLN A 228 5.25 -14.14 -7.91
CA GLN A 228 4.36 -13.78 -9.02
C GLN A 228 4.83 -14.43 -10.31
N LEU A 229 3.96 -15.24 -10.92
CA LEU A 229 4.16 -15.89 -12.21
C LEU A 229 3.33 -15.18 -13.27
N VAL A 230 3.93 -14.85 -14.41
CA VAL A 230 3.20 -14.39 -15.60
C VAL A 230 2.59 -15.61 -16.29
N THR A 231 1.27 -15.62 -16.49
CA THR A 231 0.56 -16.74 -17.13
C THR A 231 0.18 -16.43 -18.59
N ALA A 232 -0.02 -15.16 -18.93
CA ALA A 232 -0.29 -14.70 -20.30
C ALA A 232 0.11 -13.22 -20.48
N PRO A 233 0.38 -12.75 -21.71
CA PRO A 233 0.36 -13.48 -22.99
C PRO A 233 1.57 -14.41 -23.16
N ALA A 234 1.50 -15.33 -24.13
CA ALA A 234 2.51 -16.37 -24.35
C ALA A 234 3.96 -15.86 -24.45
N ARG A 235 4.17 -14.64 -24.97
CA ARG A 235 5.50 -14.02 -25.07
C ARG A 235 6.16 -13.76 -23.70
N LEU A 236 5.35 -13.52 -22.67
CA LEU A 236 5.80 -13.23 -21.31
C LEU A 236 5.57 -14.39 -20.33
N ALA A 237 4.75 -15.37 -20.73
CA ALA A 237 4.35 -16.48 -19.89
C ALA A 237 5.57 -17.28 -19.38
N GLY A 238 5.50 -17.68 -18.11
CA GLY A 238 6.54 -18.45 -17.42
C GLY A 238 7.56 -17.60 -16.66
N ASP A 239 7.61 -16.27 -16.86
CA ASP A 239 8.47 -15.40 -16.06
C ASP A 239 7.98 -15.34 -14.61
N VAL A 240 8.90 -15.44 -13.64
CA VAL A 240 8.56 -15.45 -12.21
C VAL A 240 9.39 -14.45 -11.43
N VAL A 241 8.74 -13.68 -10.55
CA VAL A 241 9.39 -12.87 -9.51
C VAL A 241 9.22 -13.57 -8.17
N LEU A 242 10.30 -13.64 -7.39
CA LEU A 242 10.29 -14.08 -5.99
C LEU A 242 10.93 -13.00 -5.14
N VAL A 243 10.29 -12.66 -4.03
CA VAL A 243 10.78 -11.74 -3.01
C VAL A 243 10.64 -12.36 -1.64
N HIS A 244 11.71 -12.28 -0.85
CA HIS A 244 11.67 -12.42 0.60
C HIS A 244 11.86 -11.03 1.17
N GLU A 245 10.80 -10.50 1.76
CA GLU A 245 10.86 -9.22 2.44
C GLU A 245 11.47 -9.41 3.83
N THR A 246 12.38 -8.55 4.24
CA THR A 246 13.03 -8.66 5.54
C THR A 246 12.55 -7.58 6.51
N LEU A 247 12.49 -7.93 7.80
CA LEU A 247 12.13 -7.02 8.88
C LEU A 247 13.26 -6.03 9.17
N ASP A 248 14.50 -6.50 9.35
CA ASP A 248 15.69 -5.66 9.48
C ASP A 248 16.52 -5.70 8.19
N GLN A 249 16.38 -4.67 7.36
CA GLN A 249 17.02 -4.61 6.05
C GLN A 249 18.52 -4.30 6.13
N VAL A 250 19.02 -3.82 7.28
CA VAL A 250 20.46 -3.63 7.51
C VAL A 250 21.11 -4.95 7.88
N LYS A 251 20.46 -5.76 8.72
CA LYS A 251 20.92 -7.11 9.07
C LYS A 251 20.89 -8.04 7.86
N GLU A 252 19.81 -8.02 7.10
CA GLU A 252 19.67 -8.80 5.88
C GLU A 252 18.82 -8.03 4.86
N PRO A 253 19.37 -7.63 3.70
CA PRO A 253 18.62 -6.86 2.72
C PRO A 253 17.50 -7.69 2.08
N ARG A 254 16.50 -7.02 1.48
CA ARG A 254 15.48 -7.68 0.65
C ARG A 254 16.15 -8.64 -0.33
N MET A 255 15.67 -9.88 -0.36
CA MET A 255 16.13 -10.86 -1.32
C MET A 255 15.13 -11.01 -2.45
N ALA A 256 15.55 -10.69 -3.67
CA ALA A 256 14.71 -10.82 -4.84
C ALA A 256 15.39 -11.61 -5.96
N TRP A 257 14.59 -12.37 -6.71
CA TRP A 257 15.01 -13.14 -7.86
C TRP A 257 14.00 -13.03 -9.00
N VAL A 258 14.51 -13.11 -10.22
CA VAL A 258 13.70 -13.24 -11.43
C VAL A 258 14.10 -14.52 -12.15
N TYR A 259 13.12 -15.35 -12.48
CA TYR A 259 13.24 -16.42 -13.46
C TYR A 259 12.74 -15.90 -14.81
N ASN A 260 13.58 -15.97 -15.83
CA ASN A 260 13.16 -15.69 -17.20
C ASN A 260 12.97 -17.01 -17.96
N ALA A 261 11.76 -17.25 -18.45
CA ALA A 261 11.40 -18.50 -19.11
C ALA A 261 12.11 -18.67 -20.45
N GLY A 262 12.27 -17.59 -21.22
CA GLY A 262 12.99 -17.62 -22.50
C GLY A 262 14.46 -18.04 -22.38
N GLN A 263 15.13 -17.60 -21.32
CA GLN A 263 16.52 -17.96 -21.02
C GLN A 263 16.67 -19.17 -20.09
N ARG A 264 15.58 -19.63 -19.47
CA ARG A 264 15.54 -20.66 -18.43
C ARG A 264 16.55 -20.42 -17.30
N ARG A 265 16.71 -19.16 -16.89
CA ARG A 265 17.70 -18.74 -15.89
C ARG A 265 17.04 -17.98 -14.75
N VAL A 266 17.49 -18.29 -13.53
CA VAL A 266 17.20 -17.51 -12.32
C VAL A 266 18.35 -16.54 -12.07
N ARG A 267 18.04 -15.27 -11.79
CA ARG A 267 19.02 -14.24 -11.44
C ARG A 267 18.59 -13.51 -10.18
N ARG A 268 19.56 -13.11 -9.34
CA ARG A 268 19.31 -12.15 -8.25
C ARG A 268 18.91 -10.80 -8.85
N ALA A 269 17.95 -10.14 -8.23
CA ALA A 269 17.36 -8.89 -8.72
C ALA A 269 17.19 -7.85 -7.58
N PRO A 270 18.28 -7.43 -6.91
CA PRO A 270 18.22 -6.54 -5.75
C PRO A 270 17.54 -5.19 -6.03
N GLN A 271 17.52 -4.73 -7.29
CA GLN A 271 16.83 -3.52 -7.72
C GLN A 271 15.31 -3.55 -7.53
N ILE A 272 14.71 -4.73 -7.28
CA ILE A 272 13.27 -4.88 -6.96
C ILE A 272 12.92 -4.31 -5.56
N ALA A 273 13.90 -3.82 -4.81
CA ALA A 273 13.68 -3.01 -3.60
C ALA A 273 13.39 -1.52 -3.87
N TYR A 274 13.58 -1.03 -5.10
CA TYR A 274 13.66 0.40 -5.41
C TYR A 274 13.09 0.77 -6.81
N ASP A 275 13.82 1.60 -7.58
CA ASP A 275 13.47 2.12 -8.90
C ASP A 275 13.78 1.19 -10.08
N GLY A 276 14.04 -0.10 -9.83
CA GLY A 276 14.19 -1.07 -10.91
C GLY A 276 12.91 -1.20 -11.74
N PRO A 277 13.00 -1.46 -13.06
CA PRO A 277 11.82 -1.67 -13.88
C PRO A 277 11.05 -2.89 -13.38
N TYR A 278 9.73 -2.74 -13.18
CA TYR A 278 8.88 -3.87 -12.81
C TYR A 278 8.53 -4.70 -14.06
N PRO A 279 8.48 -6.05 -13.98
CA PRO A 279 8.11 -6.87 -15.12
C PRO A 279 6.75 -6.51 -15.73
N ALA A 280 6.67 -6.62 -17.05
CA ALA A 280 5.47 -6.37 -17.84
C ALA A 280 4.84 -4.96 -17.70
N SER A 281 5.58 -3.97 -17.16
CA SER A 281 5.04 -2.62 -16.92
C SER A 281 5.18 -1.63 -18.07
N ASP A 282 5.87 -2.00 -19.16
CA ASP A 282 6.19 -1.11 -20.28
C ASP A 282 6.81 0.24 -19.83
N GLY A 283 7.63 0.20 -18.78
CA GLY A 283 8.28 1.37 -18.18
C GLY A 283 7.35 2.32 -17.40
N GLN A 284 6.06 2.01 -17.30
CA GLN A 284 5.05 2.87 -16.65
C GLN A 284 5.13 2.85 -15.12
N ARG A 285 5.76 1.84 -14.52
CA ARG A 285 6.06 1.79 -13.07
C ARG A 285 7.44 1.22 -12.77
N VAL A 286 7.98 1.66 -11.63
CA VAL A 286 9.13 1.00 -10.99
C VAL A 286 8.68 0.00 -9.93
N ALA A 287 9.59 -0.85 -9.46
CA ALA A 287 9.26 -1.99 -8.61
C ALA A 287 8.65 -1.58 -7.26
N ASP A 288 9.17 -0.51 -6.65
CA ASP A 288 8.68 -0.02 -5.38
C ASP A 288 7.35 0.76 -5.46
N ASN A 289 6.76 0.92 -6.65
CA ASN A 289 5.41 1.46 -6.82
C ASN A 289 4.30 0.40 -6.65
N LEU A 290 4.61 -0.89 -6.75
CA LEU A 290 3.61 -1.93 -6.55
C LEU A 290 3.06 -1.84 -5.11
N ASP A 291 1.74 -1.94 -4.97
CA ASP A 291 1.04 -1.79 -3.70
C ASP A 291 1.14 -0.37 -3.13
N MET A 292 1.18 0.62 -4.04
CA MET A 292 1.34 2.07 -3.82
C MET A 292 2.69 2.52 -3.25
N PHE A 293 3.28 1.76 -2.33
CA PHE A 293 4.68 1.80 -1.98
C PHE A 293 5.07 0.48 -1.30
N ASN A 294 6.09 -0.19 -1.81
CA ASN A 294 6.66 -1.34 -1.12
C ASN A 294 8.16 -1.23 -0.89
N GLY A 295 8.80 -0.11 -1.24
CA GLY A 295 10.26 -0.01 -1.24
C GLY A 295 10.90 -0.07 0.14
N ALA A 296 12.21 -0.27 0.16
CA ALA A 296 13.01 -0.03 1.36
C ALA A 296 12.94 1.46 1.76
N PRO A 297 12.72 1.78 3.05
CA PRO A 297 12.57 3.17 3.47
C PRO A 297 13.90 3.95 3.56
N ASP A 298 15.03 3.27 3.41
CA ASP A 298 16.40 3.75 3.64
C ASP A 298 16.84 4.90 2.73
N ARG A 299 16.27 5.04 1.53
CA ARG A 299 16.64 6.08 0.55
C ARG A 299 16.08 7.47 0.82
N TYR A 300 15.04 7.58 1.66
CA TYR A 300 14.31 8.84 1.85
C TYR A 300 14.41 9.35 3.29
N ASP A 301 14.35 10.66 3.43
CA ASP A 301 14.01 11.34 4.68
C ASP A 301 12.49 11.49 4.76
N TRP A 302 11.91 11.01 5.86
CA TRP A 302 10.46 10.89 6.03
C TRP A 302 9.93 11.96 6.98
N LYS A 303 9.08 12.84 6.47
CA LYS A 303 8.45 13.92 7.23
C LYS A 303 6.96 13.69 7.37
N LEU A 304 6.48 13.67 8.62
CA LEU A 304 5.05 13.65 8.93
C LEU A 304 4.49 15.07 8.80
N LEU A 305 3.54 15.27 7.89
CA LEU A 305 2.86 16.56 7.70
C LEU A 305 1.55 16.67 8.49
N GLY A 306 1.18 15.63 9.24
CA GLY A 306 -0.05 15.55 10.02
C GLY A 306 -1.18 14.87 9.25
N LYS A 307 -2.43 15.10 9.71
CA LYS A 307 -3.62 14.57 9.05
C LYS A 307 -4.31 15.61 8.17
N LYS A 308 -4.96 15.15 7.11
CA LYS A 308 -5.86 15.94 6.26
C LYS A 308 -7.11 15.15 5.88
N GLU A 309 -8.23 15.85 5.74
CA GLU A 309 -9.45 15.29 5.16
C GLU A 309 -9.36 15.37 3.64
N ILE A 310 -9.27 14.23 2.95
CA ILE A 310 -9.06 14.13 1.51
C ILE A 310 -10.11 13.20 0.91
N TYR A 311 -10.60 13.53 -0.28
CA TYR A 311 -11.43 12.61 -1.07
C TYR A 311 -10.55 11.48 -1.61
N ILE A 312 -10.75 10.26 -1.12
CA ILE A 312 -9.94 9.09 -1.50
C ILE A 312 -10.82 8.03 -2.16
N PRO A 313 -10.27 7.19 -3.06
CA PRO A 313 -10.98 6.02 -3.55
C PRO A 313 -11.23 5.03 -2.40
N TYR A 314 -12.50 4.82 -2.04
CA TYR A 314 -12.89 3.98 -0.92
C TYR A 314 -14.18 3.21 -1.22
N ASN A 315 -14.34 2.00 -0.66
CA ASN A 315 -15.49 1.12 -0.90
C ASN A 315 -15.76 0.84 -2.40
N ASN A 316 -14.71 0.57 -3.19
CA ASN A 316 -14.77 0.48 -4.66
C ASN A 316 -15.34 -0.86 -5.20
N TYR A 317 -16.43 -1.37 -4.60
CA TYR A 317 -17.08 -2.62 -5.03
C TYR A 317 -17.55 -2.57 -6.50
N LYS A 318 -18.07 -1.42 -6.96
CA LYS A 318 -18.46 -1.21 -8.35
C LYS A 318 -17.29 -1.39 -9.33
N LEU A 319 -16.10 -0.90 -8.98
CA LEU A 319 -14.90 -1.04 -9.83
C LEU A 319 -14.41 -2.50 -9.88
N ASP A 320 -14.55 -3.24 -8.78
CA ASP A 320 -14.17 -4.65 -8.64
C ASP A 320 -15.22 -5.64 -9.18
N SER A 321 -16.36 -5.13 -9.66
CA SER A 321 -17.52 -5.91 -10.07
C SER A 321 -17.18 -6.93 -11.17
N PRO A 322 -17.63 -8.20 -11.04
CA PRO A 322 -17.47 -9.21 -12.09
C PRO A 322 -18.44 -9.02 -13.27
N GLN A 323 -19.35 -8.03 -13.19
CA GLN A 323 -20.23 -7.67 -14.30
C GLN A 323 -19.52 -6.79 -15.34
N LEU A 324 -18.34 -6.25 -14.99
CA LEU A 324 -17.55 -5.40 -15.87
C LEU A 324 -16.55 -6.22 -16.68
N LYS A 325 -16.32 -5.82 -17.93
CA LYS A 325 -15.19 -6.24 -18.74
C LYS A 325 -13.98 -5.38 -18.47
N TYR A 326 -12.77 -5.88 -18.72
CA TYR A 326 -11.57 -5.04 -18.63
C TYR A 326 -11.66 -3.83 -19.55
N SER A 327 -12.31 -3.97 -20.71
CA SER A 327 -12.58 -2.86 -21.63
C SER A 327 -13.56 -1.81 -21.09
N ASP A 328 -14.37 -2.14 -20.08
CA ASP A 328 -15.27 -1.18 -19.42
C ASP A 328 -14.52 -0.34 -18.39
N VAL A 329 -13.47 -0.90 -17.81
CA VAL A 329 -12.63 -0.30 -16.76
C VAL A 329 -11.47 0.50 -17.34
N VAL A 330 -10.76 -0.08 -18.31
CA VAL A 330 -9.53 0.44 -18.89
C VAL A 330 -9.86 1.31 -20.10
N LYS A 331 -9.55 2.61 -20.04
CA LYS A 331 -9.86 3.59 -21.09
C LYS A 331 -8.62 4.38 -21.48
N ALA A 332 -8.72 5.23 -22.49
CA ALA A 332 -7.65 6.14 -22.85
C ALA A 332 -7.38 7.14 -21.72
N GLY A 333 -6.10 7.35 -21.38
CA GLY A 333 -5.63 8.37 -20.43
C GLY A 333 -5.88 8.09 -18.94
N HIS A 334 -7.02 7.49 -18.57
CA HIS A 334 -7.36 7.12 -17.20
C HIS A 334 -8.36 5.96 -17.12
N LEU A 335 -8.55 5.39 -15.92
CA LEU A 335 -9.65 4.44 -15.67
C LEU A 335 -11.00 5.07 -15.96
N ASN A 336 -12.01 4.30 -16.34
CA ASN A 336 -13.36 4.81 -16.52
C ASN A 336 -13.86 5.54 -15.26
N ALA A 337 -13.98 6.87 -15.34
CA ALA A 337 -14.24 7.74 -14.20
C ALA A 337 -15.65 7.53 -13.58
N ASP A 338 -16.54 6.81 -14.25
CA ASP A 338 -17.87 6.47 -13.71
C ASP A 338 -17.88 5.29 -12.73
N LEU A 339 -16.76 4.58 -12.60
CA LEU A 339 -16.66 3.38 -11.77
C LEU A 339 -16.13 3.68 -10.37
N PRO A 340 -15.05 4.47 -10.19
CA PRO A 340 -14.53 4.75 -8.86
C PRO A 340 -15.51 5.52 -7.99
N ARG A 341 -15.53 5.12 -6.72
CA ARG A 341 -16.24 5.75 -5.63
C ARG A 341 -15.23 6.51 -4.76
N TYR A 342 -15.45 7.82 -4.61
CA TYR A 342 -14.66 8.65 -3.73
C TYR A 342 -15.44 9.02 -2.47
N GLU A 343 -14.80 8.93 -1.32
CA GLU A 343 -15.36 9.30 -0.03
C GLU A 343 -14.38 10.21 0.71
N LEU A 344 -14.90 11.10 1.56
CA LEU A 344 -14.04 11.93 2.39
C LEU A 344 -13.52 11.11 3.57
N HIS A 345 -12.20 11.05 3.74
CA HIS A 345 -11.56 10.34 4.86
C HIS A 345 -10.43 11.18 5.44
N ARG A 346 -10.07 10.90 6.69
CA ARG A 346 -8.83 11.43 7.27
C ARG A 346 -7.66 10.58 6.77
N THR A 347 -6.62 11.26 6.30
CA THR A 347 -5.38 10.63 5.82
C THR A 347 -4.20 11.22 6.56
N TRP A 348 -3.25 10.37 6.96
CA TRP A 348 -1.91 10.82 7.31
C TRP A 348 -1.18 11.23 6.04
N VAL A 349 -0.55 12.40 6.06
CA VAL A 349 0.23 12.91 4.94
C VAL A 349 1.71 12.80 5.28
N VAL A 350 2.43 12.00 4.48
CA VAL A 350 3.86 11.76 4.65
C VAL A 350 4.60 12.25 3.41
N GLU A 351 5.59 13.11 3.62
CA GLU A 351 6.52 13.54 2.57
C GLU A 351 7.82 12.74 2.68
N ALA A 352 8.24 12.13 1.57
CA ALA A 352 9.50 11.42 1.45
C ALA A 352 10.42 12.22 0.52
N THR A 353 11.54 12.71 1.02
CA THR A 353 12.55 13.43 0.20
C THR A 353 13.78 12.56 0.01
N LEU A 354 14.22 12.37 -1.24
CA LEU A 354 15.37 11.54 -1.54
C LEU A 354 16.62 12.12 -0.87
N LYS A 355 17.38 11.27 -0.16
CA LYS A 355 18.61 11.69 0.49
C LYS A 355 19.67 12.12 -0.55
N PRO A 356 20.52 13.12 -0.27
CA PRO A 356 21.47 13.67 -1.25
C PRO A 356 22.47 12.68 -1.85
N ASP A 357 22.82 11.64 -1.11
CA ASP A 357 23.78 10.59 -1.48
C ASP A 357 23.09 9.37 -2.14
N GLN A 358 21.76 9.37 -2.22
CA GLN A 358 20.97 8.28 -2.76
C GLN A 358 20.50 8.58 -4.18
N ARG A 359 20.19 7.51 -4.93
CA ARG A 359 19.66 7.61 -6.28
C ARG A 359 18.27 7.03 -6.33
N HIS A 360 17.34 7.74 -6.95
CA HIS A 360 16.01 7.24 -7.28
C HIS A 360 15.40 8.13 -8.38
N ILE A 361 14.57 7.57 -9.26
CA ILE A 361 13.89 8.36 -10.31
C ILE A 361 12.89 9.40 -9.75
N TYR A 362 12.40 9.18 -8.54
CA TYR A 362 11.55 10.12 -7.81
C TYR A 362 12.39 10.79 -6.73
N ALA A 363 12.56 12.10 -6.83
CA ALA A 363 13.28 12.88 -5.82
C ALA A 363 12.40 13.21 -4.61
N LYS A 364 11.08 13.20 -4.79
CA LYS A 364 10.12 13.40 -3.71
C LYS A 364 8.84 12.59 -3.93
N ARG A 365 8.27 12.09 -2.85
CA ARG A 365 6.93 11.49 -2.82
C ARG A 365 6.08 12.18 -1.76
N VAL A 366 4.80 12.38 -2.02
CA VAL A 366 3.80 12.74 -1.00
C VAL A 366 2.76 11.64 -0.97
N LEU A 367 2.68 10.95 0.17
CA LEU A 367 1.86 9.76 0.37
C LEU A 367 0.71 10.09 1.31
N TYR A 368 -0.50 9.68 0.93
CA TYR A 368 -1.71 9.86 1.71
C TYR A 368 -2.16 8.48 2.21
N VAL A 369 -2.04 8.27 3.51
CA VAL A 369 -2.31 6.99 4.17
C VAL A 369 -3.63 7.09 4.92
N ASP A 370 -4.61 6.29 4.50
CA ASP A 370 -5.92 6.25 5.17
C ASP A 370 -5.77 5.76 6.62
N GLU A 371 -6.36 6.51 7.57
CA GLU A 371 -6.21 6.19 8.99
C GLU A 371 -6.92 4.89 9.40
N ASP A 372 -7.96 4.50 8.67
CA ASP A 372 -8.79 3.34 8.98
C ASP A 372 -8.24 2.02 8.41
N THR A 373 -7.18 2.07 7.59
CA THR A 373 -6.61 0.88 6.94
C THR A 373 -5.10 0.84 6.94
N TRP A 374 -4.43 1.96 7.19
CA TRP A 374 -2.98 2.16 6.97
C TRP A 374 -2.55 1.89 5.53
N GLN A 375 -3.47 1.98 4.57
CA GLN A 375 -3.17 1.87 3.15
C GLN A 375 -2.78 3.23 2.59
N ILE A 376 -1.68 3.30 1.85
CA ILE A 376 -1.44 4.44 0.96
C ILE A 376 -2.50 4.33 -0.13
N VAL A 377 -3.42 5.29 -0.17
CA VAL A 377 -4.55 5.31 -1.12
C VAL A 377 -4.32 6.31 -2.24
N LEU A 378 -3.48 7.32 -2.02
CA LEU A 378 -3.04 8.28 -3.03
C LEU A 378 -1.53 8.53 -2.87
N ALA A 379 -0.81 8.71 -3.98
CA ALA A 379 0.60 9.07 -3.97
C ALA A 379 1.00 10.00 -5.12
N ASP A 380 1.64 11.12 -4.78
CA ASP A 380 2.18 12.09 -5.74
C ASP A 380 3.70 11.95 -5.84
N HIS A 381 4.22 11.70 -7.03
CA HIS A 381 5.63 11.47 -7.29
C HIS A 381 6.24 12.63 -8.10
N TYR A 382 7.34 13.18 -7.62
CA TYR A 382 8.02 14.33 -8.20
C TYR A 382 9.41 13.96 -8.69
N ASP A 383 9.81 14.51 -9.83
CA ASP A 383 11.15 14.35 -10.38
C ASP A 383 12.20 15.24 -9.66
N ALA A 384 13.47 15.14 -10.06
CA ALA A 384 14.56 15.93 -9.49
C ALA A 384 14.45 17.45 -9.71
N ARG A 385 13.54 17.90 -10.58
CA ARG A 385 13.23 19.32 -10.80
C ARG A 385 12.01 19.76 -9.98
N ASN A 386 11.53 18.91 -9.07
CA ASN A 386 10.34 19.11 -8.26
C ASN A 386 9.06 19.27 -9.11
N ILE A 387 9.03 18.68 -10.30
CA ILE A 387 7.85 18.64 -11.16
C ILE A 387 7.05 17.39 -10.81
N LEU A 388 5.75 17.56 -10.57
CA LEU A 388 4.83 16.44 -10.39
C LEU A 388 4.80 15.61 -11.68
N TRP A 389 5.23 14.35 -11.58
CA TRP A 389 5.40 13.46 -12.72
C TRP A 389 4.35 12.36 -12.73
N ARG A 390 4.23 11.59 -11.64
CA ARG A 390 3.29 10.46 -11.59
C ARG A 390 2.35 10.55 -10.41
N VAL A 391 1.10 10.16 -10.63
CA VAL A 391 0.03 10.16 -9.64
C VAL A 391 -0.48 8.74 -9.51
N ALA A 392 -0.55 8.23 -8.28
CA ALA A 392 -1.08 6.90 -8.01
C ALA A 392 -2.40 6.98 -7.25
N GLU A 393 -3.33 6.10 -7.60
CA GLU A 393 -4.58 5.87 -6.87
C GLU A 393 -4.72 4.38 -6.57
N GLY A 394 -4.97 4.07 -5.30
CA GLY A 394 -5.25 2.72 -4.81
C GLY A 394 -6.71 2.61 -4.41
N PHE A 395 -7.43 1.68 -5.03
CA PHE A 395 -8.87 1.52 -4.88
C PHE A 395 -9.18 0.48 -3.81
N MET A 396 -9.49 0.95 -2.61
CA MET A 396 -9.75 0.10 -1.46
C MET A 396 -11.16 -0.51 -1.51
N THR A 397 -11.25 -1.80 -1.19
CA THR A 397 -12.49 -2.53 -0.91
C THR A 397 -12.31 -3.38 0.35
N GLN A 398 -13.29 -3.36 1.27
CA GLN A 398 -13.29 -4.24 2.44
C GLN A 398 -13.77 -5.64 2.04
N ILE A 399 -12.91 -6.66 2.18
CA ILE A 399 -13.31 -8.07 2.07
C ILE A 399 -14.01 -8.47 3.36
N TYR A 400 -15.29 -8.14 3.47
CA TYR A 400 -16.03 -8.15 4.74
C TYR A 400 -16.12 -9.53 5.37
N ASP A 401 -16.33 -10.60 4.60
CA ASP A 401 -16.47 -11.96 5.13
C ASP A 401 -15.18 -12.49 5.78
N LYS A 402 -14.03 -11.97 5.34
CA LYS A 402 -12.70 -12.27 5.89
C LYS A 402 -12.15 -11.18 6.81
N GLN A 403 -12.82 -10.04 6.92
CA GLN A 403 -12.36 -8.85 7.65
C GLN A 403 -10.97 -8.38 7.19
N ILE A 404 -10.80 -8.14 5.89
CA ILE A 404 -9.54 -7.68 5.31
C ILE A 404 -9.78 -6.40 4.51
N PRO A 405 -9.22 -5.26 4.94
CA PRO A 405 -9.12 -4.09 4.08
C PRO A 405 -8.18 -4.40 2.91
N TRP A 406 -8.70 -4.39 1.69
CA TRP A 406 -7.96 -4.86 0.52
C TRP A 406 -7.73 -3.74 -0.48
N LEU A 407 -6.46 -3.49 -0.78
CA LEU A 407 -6.08 -2.61 -1.88
C LEU A 407 -6.03 -3.47 -3.15
N GLY A 408 -7.14 -3.46 -3.90
CA GLY A 408 -7.36 -4.34 -5.04
C GLY A 408 -6.72 -3.77 -6.30
N VAL A 409 -7.47 -2.89 -6.97
CA VAL A 409 -7.02 -2.15 -8.14
C VAL A 409 -6.10 -1.02 -7.72
N GLU A 410 -5.03 -0.80 -8.47
CA GLU A 410 -4.18 0.38 -8.36
C GLU A 410 -3.91 0.93 -9.76
N ALA A 411 -3.84 2.25 -9.88
CA ALA A 411 -3.47 2.93 -11.11
C ALA A 411 -2.31 3.90 -10.85
N LEU A 412 -1.34 3.95 -11.76
CA LEU A 412 -0.25 4.93 -11.75
C LEU A 412 -0.25 5.68 -13.10
N TYR A 413 -0.62 6.95 -13.05
CA TYR A 413 -0.74 7.84 -14.19
C TYR A 413 0.55 8.63 -14.39
N ASP A 414 1.09 8.62 -15.60
CA ASP A 414 2.24 9.45 -15.99
C ASP A 414 1.75 10.72 -16.67
N LEU A 415 1.87 11.84 -15.96
CA LEU A 415 1.35 13.14 -16.41
C LEU A 415 2.14 13.72 -17.59
N ILE A 416 3.36 13.25 -17.83
CA ILE A 416 4.22 13.75 -18.90
C ILE A 416 3.84 13.07 -20.22
N ASN A 417 3.84 11.73 -20.24
CA ASN A 417 3.56 10.99 -21.47
C ASN A 417 2.06 10.71 -21.69
N GLY A 418 1.21 10.88 -20.66
CA GLY A 418 -0.23 10.66 -20.73
C GLY A 418 -0.69 9.20 -20.70
N ARG A 419 0.23 8.25 -20.55
CA ARG A 419 -0.06 6.84 -20.36
C ARG A 419 -0.18 6.52 -18.88
N TYR A 420 -0.73 5.36 -18.60
CA TYR A 420 -0.82 4.85 -17.24
C TYR A 420 -0.71 3.34 -17.23
N ILE A 421 -0.48 2.81 -16.04
CA ILE A 421 -0.60 1.38 -15.76
C ILE A 421 -1.70 1.17 -14.74
N VAL A 422 -2.52 0.15 -14.96
CA VAL A 422 -3.46 -0.37 -13.97
C VAL A 422 -3.07 -1.80 -13.64
N SER A 423 -3.13 -2.15 -12.36
CA SER A 423 -2.82 -3.47 -11.84
C SER A 423 -3.91 -3.91 -10.86
N GLY A 424 -4.00 -5.21 -10.61
CA GLY A 424 -4.92 -5.78 -9.62
C GLY A 424 -6.34 -6.02 -10.11
N LEU A 425 -6.59 -5.86 -11.43
CA LEU A 425 -7.89 -6.14 -12.05
C LEU A 425 -8.23 -7.62 -11.91
N ARG A 426 -9.48 -7.92 -11.56
CA ARG A 426 -9.97 -9.31 -11.40
C ARG A 426 -11.40 -9.52 -11.90
N ASN A 427 -11.95 -8.53 -12.60
CA ASN A 427 -13.35 -8.52 -13.03
C ASN A 427 -13.74 -9.76 -13.86
N GLU A 428 -12.83 -10.23 -14.72
CA GLU A 428 -13.06 -11.40 -15.58
C GLU A 428 -12.37 -12.68 -15.07
N GLU A 429 -11.82 -12.67 -13.85
CA GLU A 429 -11.21 -13.87 -13.25
C GLU A 429 -12.29 -14.81 -12.72
N GLU A 430 -12.22 -16.08 -13.13
CA GLU A 430 -13.19 -17.11 -12.71
C GLU A 430 -12.91 -17.63 -11.30
N LYS A 431 -11.64 -17.60 -10.88
CA LYS A 431 -11.21 -18.19 -9.61
C LYS A 431 -11.26 -17.14 -8.49
N PRO A 432 -11.89 -17.48 -7.35
CA PRO A 432 -11.83 -16.62 -6.18
C PRO A 432 -10.39 -16.50 -5.68
N MET A 433 -10.13 -15.41 -4.98
CA MET A 433 -8.92 -15.27 -4.19
C MET A 433 -8.92 -16.30 -3.05
N GLU A 434 -7.84 -17.06 -2.93
CA GLU A 434 -7.66 -18.06 -1.88
C GLU A 434 -6.96 -17.42 -0.68
N ILE A 435 -7.71 -17.11 0.36
CA ILE A 435 -7.20 -16.56 1.64
C ILE A 435 -6.96 -17.71 2.62
N GLY A 436 -5.81 -17.68 3.30
CA GLY A 436 -5.42 -18.68 4.29
C GLY A 436 -4.81 -19.96 3.69
N PHE A 437 -4.42 -19.93 2.41
CA PHE A 437 -3.75 -21.06 1.78
C PHE A 437 -2.45 -21.40 2.50
N LYS A 438 -2.05 -22.67 2.48
CA LYS A 438 -0.90 -23.14 3.26
C LYS A 438 0.28 -23.52 2.37
N ALA A 439 1.36 -22.77 2.51
CA ALA A 439 2.64 -22.98 1.84
C ALA A 439 3.73 -23.46 2.80
N LEU A 440 4.80 -24.03 2.25
CA LEU A 440 6.06 -24.31 2.94
C LEU A 440 7.12 -23.28 2.57
N GLY A 441 8.12 -23.06 3.42
CA GLY A 441 9.26 -22.21 3.08
C GLY A 441 9.98 -22.68 1.81
N ALA A 442 10.00 -23.99 1.56
CA ALA A 442 10.58 -24.60 0.37
C ALA A 442 9.92 -24.16 -0.95
N ASP A 443 8.64 -23.76 -0.94
CA ASP A 443 7.91 -23.28 -2.12
C ASP A 443 8.39 -21.89 -2.60
N TYR A 444 9.06 -21.17 -1.71
CA TYR A 444 9.60 -19.83 -1.92
C TYR A 444 11.12 -19.85 -2.09
N THR A 445 11.67 -20.83 -2.80
CA THR A 445 13.11 -20.89 -3.05
C THR A 445 13.45 -20.60 -4.52
N PRO A 446 14.65 -20.10 -4.83
CA PRO A 446 15.13 -20.00 -6.21
C PRO A 446 15.10 -21.33 -6.97
N ALA A 447 15.23 -22.45 -6.26
CA ALA A 447 15.10 -23.79 -6.84
C ALA A 447 13.65 -24.07 -7.27
N ALA A 448 12.67 -23.74 -6.43
CA ALA A 448 11.24 -23.87 -6.73
C ALA A 448 10.76 -22.97 -7.88
N LEU A 449 11.52 -21.93 -8.24
CA LEU A 449 11.22 -21.12 -9.43
C LEU A 449 11.40 -21.89 -10.74
N ARG A 450 12.43 -22.74 -10.81
CA ARG A 450 12.72 -23.51 -12.03
C ARG A 450 11.62 -24.55 -12.31
N SER A 451 11.04 -25.14 -11.27
CA SER A 451 9.92 -26.08 -11.42
C SER A 451 8.59 -25.35 -11.70
N ALA A 452 8.42 -24.12 -11.21
CA ALA A 452 7.21 -23.34 -11.43
C ALA A 452 7.11 -22.72 -12.84
N GLY A 453 8.23 -22.32 -13.44
CA GLY A 453 8.28 -21.74 -14.79
C GLY A 453 8.37 -22.76 -15.93
N VAL A 454 8.23 -24.06 -15.62
CA VAL A 454 8.19 -25.18 -16.58
C VAL A 454 6.82 -25.82 -16.47
N ARG A 455 5.78 -25.17 -17.00
CA ARG A 455 4.49 -25.79 -17.31
C ARG A 455 3.93 -25.23 -18.59
#